data_AF-A0A2N8ML20-F1
#
_entry.id   AF-A0A2N8ML20-F1
#
_cell.length_a   1.000
_cell.length_b   1.000
_cell.length_c   1.000
_cell.angle_alpha   90.00
_cell.angle_beta   90.00
_cell.angle_gamma   90.00
#
_symmetry.space_group_name_H-M   'P 1'
#
loop_
_entity.id
_entity.type
_entity.pdbx_description
1 polymer ?
#
loop_
_entity_poly.entity_id
_entity_poly.type
_entity_poly.pdbx_seq_one_letter_code
_entity_poly.pdbx_strand_id
1 'polypeptide(L)'
;MIHGKINSAAAAAGLSPARSGAKTRADRYGMTMWFNVIVPDLDGSARTGSLGLWSGCSGLDVQFAPEGPLDEAGSYDSPRYLPGKITYGKVTLERAMTTAGSLKVRRWLQQQVADWLDGGGGPRRDRPAITVQLFSGLSPEDHVVHTWKLRDAMPVSWSVPTLSSSGGGIAIEKLSFVHNGFLDTAAVAGGRPTGERARLRITEAQAPATGVTFHCSPAKFSLNQSRQVKLKEGKTYRDGAKVVDDDALSLKLNDLLLEGTDDVQDGITKLKKWLEPLPDGKPVSSVPPPISKDAKPLSCGQCGQKPPSTRPEARYANLTLSLGADVAYLPSAVVLKSIDVNFTRFTADGKPSRAVIGLVLQEKPGTKGRP
;
A
#
# COMPACT_ATOMS: atom_id res chain seq x y z
N MET A 1 -48.71 -75.08 46.69
CA MET A 1 -47.86 -74.88 47.88
C MET A 1 -46.90 -73.74 47.55
N ILE A 2 -47.18 -72.50 47.97
CA ILE A 2 -46.89 -71.92 49.29
C ILE A 2 -45.38 -71.73 49.54
N HIS A 3 -45.00 -70.44 49.57
CA HIS A 3 -43.86 -69.78 50.26
C HIS A 3 -42.44 -69.95 49.66
N GLY A 4 -41.55 -68.95 49.65
CA GLY A 4 -41.58 -67.57 50.16
C GLY A 4 -40.19 -66.91 50.11
N LYS A 5 -40.18 -65.60 49.84
CA LYS A 5 -39.33 -64.49 50.35
C LYS A 5 -37.77 -64.59 50.49
N ILE A 6 -37.12 -63.48 50.06
CA ILE A 6 -36.12 -62.58 50.70
C ILE A 6 -34.86 -62.27 49.85
N ASN A 7 -34.61 -60.95 49.73
CA ASN A 7 -33.52 -60.17 49.11
C ASN A 7 -32.09 -60.54 49.53
N SER A 8 -31.10 -60.25 48.65
CA SER A 8 -29.96 -59.35 48.97
C SER A 8 -29.07 -59.05 47.74
N ALA A 9 -28.47 -57.87 47.76
CA ALA A 9 -27.71 -57.19 46.72
C ALA A 9 -26.29 -57.73 46.50
N ALA A 10 -25.73 -57.55 45.28
CA ALA A 10 -24.30 -57.22 45.08
C ALA A 10 -23.95 -56.89 43.61
N ALA A 11 -23.32 -55.72 43.45
CA ALA A 11 -22.23 -55.39 42.52
C ALA A 11 -22.44 -55.55 40.99
N ALA A 12 -22.90 -54.46 40.36
CA ALA A 12 -22.58 -54.17 38.96
C ALA A 12 -21.13 -53.65 38.86
N ALA A 13 -20.18 -54.52 38.59
CA ALA A 13 -18.85 -54.12 38.13
C ALA A 13 -18.92 -53.95 36.60
N GLY A 14 -19.08 -52.71 36.17
CA GLY A 14 -19.06 -52.33 34.76
C GLY A 14 -17.72 -52.65 34.12
N LEU A 15 -17.76 -53.39 33.02
CA LEU A 15 -16.67 -53.45 32.05
C LEU A 15 -16.37 -52.03 31.56
N SER A 16 -15.24 -51.48 31.97
CA SER A 16 -14.69 -50.28 31.36
C SER A 16 -14.23 -50.63 29.93
N PRO A 17 -14.70 -49.94 28.87
CA PRO A 17 -14.07 -50.06 27.57
C PRO A 17 -12.64 -49.51 27.68
N ALA A 18 -11.70 -50.26 27.12
CA ALA A 18 -10.29 -49.91 27.05
C ALA A 18 -10.14 -48.45 26.58
N ARG A 19 -9.49 -47.65 27.42
CA ARG A 19 -9.02 -46.30 27.10
C ARG A 19 -8.18 -46.42 25.84
N SER A 20 -8.74 -46.02 24.70
CA SER A 20 -7.98 -45.95 23.45
C SER A 20 -6.83 -44.99 23.70
N GLY A 21 -5.62 -45.54 23.79
CA GLY A 21 -4.42 -44.74 23.79
C GLY A 21 -4.42 -43.95 22.48
N ALA A 22 -4.72 -42.66 22.55
CA ALA A 22 -4.40 -41.75 21.47
C ALA A 22 -2.88 -41.88 21.27
N LYS A 23 -2.46 -42.64 20.25
CA LYS A 23 -1.10 -42.59 19.74
C LYS A 23 -0.87 -41.13 19.40
N THR A 24 -0.12 -40.41 20.24
CA THR A 24 0.46 -39.13 19.88
C THR A 24 1.19 -39.38 18.57
N ARG A 25 0.65 -38.83 17.47
CA ARG A 25 1.27 -38.93 16.15
C ARG A 25 2.62 -38.26 16.33
N ALA A 26 3.70 -39.04 16.30
CA ALA A 26 5.04 -38.50 16.50
C ALA A 26 5.25 -37.29 15.58
N ASP A 27 5.86 -36.23 16.12
CA ASP A 27 6.15 -35.02 15.35
C ASP A 27 6.93 -35.40 14.11
N ARG A 28 6.43 -34.96 12.95
CA ARG A 28 7.03 -35.28 11.66
C ARG A 28 8.05 -34.21 11.31
N TYR A 29 9.30 -34.61 11.22
CA TYR A 29 10.37 -33.74 10.77
C TYR A 29 10.30 -33.51 9.26
N GLY A 30 10.55 -32.28 8.83
CA GLY A 30 10.66 -31.94 7.42
C GLY A 30 12.02 -32.35 6.87
N MET A 31 12.01 -32.94 5.68
CA MET A 31 13.22 -33.38 4.99
C MET A 31 13.59 -32.34 3.93
N THR A 32 14.79 -31.78 4.00
CA THR A 32 15.24 -30.71 3.10
C THR A 32 15.23 -31.09 1.62
N MET A 33 15.37 -32.39 1.32
CA MET A 33 15.32 -32.93 -0.04
C MET A 33 13.89 -33.06 -0.60
N TRP A 34 12.86 -32.94 0.22
CA TRP A 34 11.47 -33.11 -0.19
C TRP A 34 10.72 -31.80 -0.04
N PHE A 35 10.73 -31.01 -1.11
CA PHE A 35 9.99 -29.77 -1.20
C PHE A 35 9.35 -29.63 -2.58
N ASN A 36 8.33 -28.78 -2.65
CA ASN A 36 7.67 -28.41 -3.89
C ASN A 36 7.49 -26.90 -3.94
N VAL A 37 7.64 -26.34 -5.14
CA VAL A 37 7.35 -24.92 -5.39
C VAL A 37 6.21 -24.83 -6.37
N ILE A 38 5.11 -24.26 -5.90
CA ILE A 38 3.93 -23.98 -6.70
C ILE A 38 4.00 -22.50 -7.03
N VAL A 39 4.48 -22.22 -8.24
CA VAL A 39 4.35 -20.89 -8.83
C VAL A 39 3.06 -20.92 -9.65
N PRO A 40 1.97 -20.31 -9.16
CA PRO A 40 0.68 -20.35 -9.83
C PRO A 40 0.81 -19.88 -11.29
N ASP A 41 0.48 -20.80 -12.20
CA ASP A 41 0.58 -20.60 -13.64
C ASP A 41 -0.72 -20.03 -14.26
N LEU A 42 -0.49 -19.47 -15.44
CA LEU A 42 -1.35 -18.90 -16.48
C LEU A 42 -2.71 -19.50 -16.81
N ASP A 43 -2.90 -20.81 -16.63
CA ASP A 43 -3.99 -21.50 -17.34
C ASP A 43 -5.37 -21.33 -16.68
N GLY A 44 -5.49 -20.45 -15.68
CA GLY A 44 -6.71 -20.31 -14.87
C GLY A 44 -7.07 -21.56 -14.06
N SER A 45 -6.25 -22.63 -14.12
CA SER A 45 -6.49 -23.85 -13.36
C SER A 45 -5.91 -23.72 -11.95
N ALA A 46 -6.79 -23.50 -10.98
CA ALA A 46 -6.45 -23.28 -9.58
C ALA A 46 -5.85 -24.52 -8.86
N ARG A 47 -5.44 -25.59 -9.57
CA ARG A 47 -5.07 -26.87 -8.93
C ARG A 47 -3.76 -27.52 -9.36
N THR A 48 -3.09 -27.12 -10.46
CA THR A 48 -1.88 -27.88 -10.89
C THR A 48 -0.84 -27.13 -11.74
N GLY A 49 -0.96 -25.82 -11.92
CA GLY A 49 0.00 -25.00 -12.67
C GLY A 49 1.24 -24.69 -11.83
N SER A 50 2.22 -25.61 -11.79
CA SER A 50 3.56 -25.35 -11.25
C SER A 50 4.59 -25.25 -12.38
N LEU A 51 5.56 -24.33 -12.21
CA LEU A 51 6.74 -24.20 -13.08
C LEU A 51 7.62 -25.47 -13.12
N GLY A 52 7.34 -26.45 -12.26
CA GLY A 52 7.95 -27.78 -12.25
C GLY A 52 8.72 -28.07 -10.97
N LEU A 53 9.46 -29.17 -10.97
CA LEU A 53 10.32 -29.57 -9.85
C LEU A 53 11.63 -28.76 -9.87
N TRP A 54 12.14 -28.47 -8.68
CA TRP A 54 13.38 -27.73 -8.46
C TRP A 54 14.34 -28.57 -7.62
N SER A 55 15.64 -28.46 -7.85
CA SER A 55 16.65 -29.17 -7.07
C SER A 55 17.11 -28.40 -5.84
N GLY A 56 16.98 -27.07 -5.86
CA GLY A 56 17.30 -26.20 -4.73
C GLY A 56 16.33 -25.04 -4.59
N CYS A 57 16.08 -24.65 -3.34
CA CYS A 57 15.32 -23.47 -2.94
C CYS A 57 16.04 -22.82 -1.76
N SER A 58 16.37 -21.52 -1.88
CA SER A 58 17.14 -20.78 -0.88
C SER A 58 16.60 -19.35 -0.74
N GLY A 59 16.96 -18.65 0.33
CA GLY A 59 16.54 -17.25 0.57
C GLY A 59 15.16 -17.08 1.20
N LEU A 60 14.62 -18.15 1.82
CA LEU A 60 13.43 -18.08 2.66
C LEU A 60 13.81 -17.61 4.07
N ASP A 61 14.16 -16.33 4.18
CA ASP A 61 14.56 -15.69 5.43
C ASP A 61 13.75 -14.43 5.72
N VAL A 62 13.73 -14.07 7.01
CA VAL A 62 13.13 -12.83 7.51
C VAL A 62 14.16 -12.17 8.43
N GLN A 63 14.48 -10.91 8.14
CA GLN A 63 15.37 -10.13 8.96
C GLN A 63 14.59 -8.99 9.63
N PHE A 64 14.69 -8.95 10.96
CA PHE A 64 14.18 -7.86 11.77
C PHE A 64 15.33 -6.85 11.96
N ALA A 65 15.10 -5.59 11.58
CA ALA A 65 16.08 -4.52 11.76
C ALA A 65 15.66 -3.63 12.95
N PRO A 66 15.98 -4.00 14.21
CA PRO A 66 15.70 -3.13 15.35
C PRO A 66 16.53 -1.83 15.25
N GLU A 67 15.90 -0.70 15.59
CA GLU A 67 16.56 0.60 15.68
C GLU A 67 17.06 0.81 17.11
N GLY A 68 18.31 1.25 17.29
CA GLY A 68 18.88 1.53 18.61
C GLY A 68 20.32 1.04 18.77
N PRO A 69 20.88 1.14 19.99
CA PRO A 69 20.23 1.57 21.23
C PRO A 69 19.86 3.06 21.23
N LEU A 70 18.73 3.41 21.85
CA LEU A 70 18.38 4.78 22.17
C LEU A 70 18.99 5.14 23.53
N ASP A 71 19.74 6.24 23.55
CA ASP A 71 20.26 6.80 24.79
C ASP A 71 19.16 7.61 25.49
N GLU A 72 18.62 7.05 26.56
CA GLU A 72 17.66 7.74 27.42
C GLU A 72 18.38 8.37 28.61
N ALA A 73 18.22 9.69 28.79
CA ALA A 73 18.79 10.36 29.95
C ALA A 73 18.17 9.80 31.24
N GLY A 74 19.01 9.33 32.17
CA GLY A 74 18.58 8.81 33.47
C GLY A 74 18.39 7.30 33.56
N SER A 75 18.54 6.57 32.44
CA SER A 75 18.61 5.09 32.43
C SER A 75 19.93 4.66 31.80
N TYR A 76 20.82 4.06 32.61
CA TYR A 76 22.13 3.59 32.17
C TYR A 76 22.30 2.07 32.33
N ASP A 77 21.26 1.37 32.79
CA ASP A 77 21.30 -0.06 33.13
C ASP A 77 20.80 -0.96 32.00
N SER A 78 20.04 -0.41 31.04
CA SER A 78 19.41 -1.18 29.98
C SER A 78 19.27 -0.36 28.67
N PRO A 79 19.82 -0.86 27.54
CA PRO A 79 19.63 -0.21 26.25
C PRO A 79 18.21 -0.43 25.73
N ARG A 80 17.58 0.63 25.22
CA ARG A 80 16.24 0.53 24.59
C ARG A 80 16.36 0.41 23.07
N TYR A 81 15.70 -0.60 22.50
CA TYR A 81 15.57 -0.77 21.06
C TYR A 81 14.13 -0.52 20.61
N LEU A 82 13.95 0.09 19.44
CA LEU A 82 12.67 0.24 18.77
C LEU A 82 12.52 -0.79 17.66
N PRO A 83 11.31 -1.30 17.41
CA PRO A 83 11.04 -2.11 16.22
C PRO A 83 11.27 -1.27 14.96
N GLY A 84 12.20 -1.69 14.10
CA GLY A 84 12.35 -1.11 12.77
C GLY A 84 11.69 -1.97 11.69
N LYS A 85 12.22 -1.88 10.47
CA LYS A 85 11.63 -2.55 9.30
C LYS A 85 11.90 -4.05 9.29
N ILE A 86 10.94 -4.80 8.76
CA ILE A 86 11.10 -6.22 8.45
C ILE A 86 11.46 -6.34 6.98
N THR A 87 12.56 -7.02 6.68
CA THR A 87 13.01 -7.31 5.31
C THR A 87 12.95 -8.80 5.05
N TYR A 88 12.54 -9.17 3.84
CA TYR A 88 12.46 -10.55 3.41
C TYR A 88 13.56 -10.84 2.38
N GLY A 89 14.16 -12.03 2.49
CA GLY A 89 15.18 -12.50 1.58
C GLY A 89 14.69 -12.62 0.13
N LYS A 90 15.63 -12.50 -0.82
CA LYS A 90 15.38 -12.84 -2.22
C LYS A 90 15.42 -14.36 -2.35
N VAL A 91 14.35 -14.97 -2.85
CA VAL A 91 14.28 -16.41 -3.03
C VAL A 91 14.93 -16.79 -4.36
N THR A 92 15.78 -17.81 -4.32
CA THR A 92 16.45 -18.37 -5.50
C THR A 92 16.15 -19.85 -5.61
N LEU A 93 15.65 -20.25 -6.78
CA LEU A 93 15.41 -21.63 -7.18
C LEU A 93 16.44 -22.05 -8.21
N GLU A 94 16.86 -23.30 -8.13
CA GLU A 94 17.79 -23.90 -9.10
C GLU A 94 17.35 -25.30 -9.51
N ARG A 95 17.62 -25.65 -10.76
CA ARG A 95 17.39 -27.01 -11.28
C ARG A 95 18.19 -27.31 -12.53
N ALA A 96 18.32 -28.59 -12.84
CA ALA A 96 18.75 -29.03 -14.16
C ALA A 96 17.74 -28.59 -15.24
N MET A 97 18.26 -28.05 -16.34
CA MET A 97 17.47 -27.63 -17.48
C MET A 97 16.80 -28.84 -18.12
N THR A 98 15.49 -28.71 -18.36
CA THR A 98 14.70 -29.69 -19.10
C THR A 98 13.90 -28.96 -20.18
N THR A 99 13.58 -29.64 -21.28
CA THR A 99 12.81 -29.05 -22.39
C THR A 99 11.47 -28.50 -21.89
N ALA A 100 10.73 -29.31 -21.11
CA ALA A 100 9.42 -28.92 -20.59
C ALA A 100 9.51 -27.83 -19.52
N GLY A 101 10.44 -27.95 -18.56
CA GLY A 101 10.59 -26.98 -17.47
C GLY A 101 11.03 -25.62 -17.97
N SER A 102 12.09 -25.56 -18.77
CA SER A 102 12.67 -24.29 -19.24
C SER A 102 11.67 -23.54 -20.13
N LEU A 103 10.85 -24.25 -20.92
CA LEU A 103 9.80 -23.66 -21.73
C LEU A 103 8.71 -22.99 -20.88
N LYS A 104 8.30 -23.61 -19.75
CA LYS A 104 7.34 -23.02 -18.81
C LYS A 104 7.88 -21.73 -18.19
N VAL A 105 9.11 -21.77 -17.67
CA VAL A 105 9.76 -20.58 -17.06
C VAL A 105 9.86 -19.46 -18.07
N ARG A 106 10.29 -19.74 -19.30
CA ARG A 106 10.37 -18.75 -20.37
C ARG A 106 9.01 -18.10 -20.67
N ARG A 107 7.94 -18.89 -20.80
CA ARG A 107 6.59 -18.38 -21.07
C ARG A 107 6.08 -17.49 -19.94
N TRP A 108 6.25 -17.92 -18.70
CA TRP A 108 5.90 -17.13 -17.52
C TRP A 108 6.66 -15.80 -17.49
N LEU A 109 7.98 -15.80 -17.72
CA LEU A 109 8.78 -14.58 -17.78
C LEU A 109 8.35 -13.64 -18.91
N GLN A 110 8.01 -14.16 -20.09
CA GLN A 110 7.55 -13.35 -21.22
C GLN A 110 6.30 -12.53 -20.87
N GLN A 111 5.42 -13.08 -20.04
CA GLN A 111 4.22 -12.36 -19.61
C GLN A 111 4.49 -11.37 -18.50
N GLN A 112 5.36 -11.72 -17.55
CA GLN A 112 5.83 -10.75 -16.56
C GLN A 112 6.45 -9.54 -17.28
N VAL A 113 7.19 -9.77 -18.37
CA VAL A 113 7.72 -8.70 -19.22
C VAL A 113 6.60 -7.94 -19.94
N ALA A 114 5.62 -8.62 -20.53
CA ALA A 114 4.48 -7.95 -21.18
C ALA A 114 3.72 -7.04 -20.21
N ASP A 115 3.35 -7.56 -19.03
CA ASP A 115 2.68 -6.81 -17.96
C ASP A 115 3.49 -5.59 -17.53
N TRP A 116 4.83 -5.73 -17.50
CA TRP A 116 5.71 -4.61 -17.19
C TRP A 116 5.69 -3.58 -18.31
N LEU A 117 5.83 -3.97 -19.57
CA LEU A 117 5.92 -3.05 -20.72
C LEU A 117 4.62 -2.26 -20.94
N ASP A 118 3.46 -2.88 -20.71
CA ASP A 118 2.15 -2.26 -20.92
C ASP A 118 1.80 -1.22 -19.83
N GLY A 119 2.66 -1.05 -18.82
CA GLY A 119 2.40 -0.13 -17.71
C GLY A 119 1.30 -0.60 -16.75
N GLY A 120 0.77 -1.81 -16.97
CA GLY A 120 -0.15 -2.51 -16.05
C GLY A 120 0.53 -3.01 -14.78
N GLY A 121 1.86 -3.01 -14.74
CA GLY A 121 2.70 -3.40 -13.61
C GLY A 121 2.65 -2.48 -12.37
N GLY A 122 1.59 -1.67 -12.21
CA GLY A 122 1.26 -1.03 -10.93
C GLY A 122 1.26 -2.03 -9.77
N PRO A 123 1.26 -1.58 -8.50
CA PRO A 123 1.04 -2.47 -7.36
C PRO A 123 -0.45 -2.88 -7.27
N ARG A 124 -1.06 -3.12 -8.44
CA ARG A 124 -2.41 -3.63 -8.63
C ARG A 124 -2.39 -5.16 -8.69
N ARG A 125 -3.30 -5.69 -7.87
CA ARG A 125 -4.05 -6.95 -7.98
C ARG A 125 -3.29 -8.21 -7.64
N ASP A 126 -3.54 -8.67 -6.40
CA ASP A 126 -3.74 -10.08 -6.03
C ASP A 126 -2.89 -11.05 -6.84
N ARG A 127 -1.57 -10.80 -6.91
CA ARG A 127 -0.68 -11.72 -7.60
C ARG A 127 -0.80 -13.03 -6.84
N PRO A 128 -1.11 -14.13 -7.54
CA PRO A 128 -1.32 -15.38 -6.85
C PRO A 128 -0.01 -15.74 -6.13
N ALA A 129 -0.13 -16.05 -4.84
CA ALA A 129 1.05 -16.25 -4.00
C ALA A 129 1.86 -17.47 -4.48
N ILE A 130 3.17 -17.31 -4.59
CA ILE A 130 4.06 -18.46 -4.80
C ILE A 130 4.10 -19.26 -3.50
N THR A 131 3.87 -20.56 -3.59
CA THR A 131 3.82 -21.43 -2.41
C THR A 131 5.01 -22.37 -2.40
N VAL A 132 5.74 -22.42 -1.29
CA VAL A 132 6.79 -23.41 -1.05
C VAL A 132 6.29 -24.38 0.02
N GLN A 133 6.32 -25.68 -0.26
CA GLN A 133 5.87 -26.71 0.67
C GLN A 133 7.04 -27.63 1.03
N LEU A 134 7.21 -27.91 2.32
CA LEU A 134 8.17 -28.88 2.86
C LEU A 134 7.44 -30.16 3.24
N PHE A 135 7.99 -31.31 2.90
CA PHE A 135 7.38 -32.61 3.17
C PHE A 135 8.25 -33.45 4.12
N SER A 136 7.59 -34.35 4.85
CA SER A 136 8.22 -35.36 5.71
C SER A 136 8.48 -36.69 4.98
N GLY A 137 8.02 -36.81 3.74
CA GLY A 137 7.96 -38.06 2.99
C GLY A 137 7.94 -37.85 1.47
N LEU A 138 8.13 -38.95 0.73
CA LEU A 138 7.97 -38.99 -0.74
C LEU A 138 6.53 -38.74 -1.21
N SER A 139 5.52 -39.04 -0.39
CA SER A 139 4.12 -38.82 -0.76
C SER A 139 3.69 -37.38 -0.45
N PRO A 140 3.27 -36.55 -1.43
CA PRO A 140 2.96 -35.14 -1.21
C PRO A 140 1.70 -34.92 -0.36
N GLU A 141 0.71 -35.81 -0.44
CA GLU A 141 -0.66 -35.49 -0.03
C GLU A 141 -0.88 -35.66 1.49
N ASP A 142 -0.08 -36.51 2.14
CA ASP A 142 -0.22 -36.85 3.56
C ASP A 142 0.96 -36.40 4.43
N HIS A 143 1.91 -35.63 3.89
CA HIS A 143 3.20 -35.39 4.53
C HIS A 143 3.69 -33.93 4.56
N VAL A 144 2.88 -32.95 4.18
CA VAL A 144 3.26 -31.52 4.29
C VAL A 144 3.56 -31.19 5.76
N VAL A 145 4.79 -30.78 6.03
CA VAL A 145 5.26 -30.32 7.35
C VAL A 145 5.04 -28.83 7.49
N HIS A 146 5.34 -28.07 6.45
CA HIS A 146 5.19 -26.62 6.48
C HIS A 146 4.91 -26.04 5.08
N THR A 147 4.29 -24.86 5.05
CA THR A 147 3.97 -24.16 3.81
C THR A 147 4.25 -22.67 3.97
N TRP A 148 5.16 -22.14 3.15
CA TRP A 148 5.41 -20.72 3.01
C TRP A 148 4.62 -20.16 1.83
N LYS A 149 3.74 -19.19 2.08
CA LYS A 149 2.99 -18.47 1.04
C LYS A 149 3.63 -17.11 0.79
N LEU A 150 4.34 -16.97 -0.31
CA LEU A 150 5.08 -15.78 -0.70
C LEU A 150 4.14 -14.81 -1.43
N ARG A 151 3.80 -13.70 -0.77
CA ARG A 151 2.87 -12.70 -1.32
C ARG A 151 3.55 -11.83 -2.37
N ASP A 152 2.81 -11.47 -3.42
CA ASP A 152 3.24 -10.52 -4.46
C ASP A 152 4.63 -10.81 -5.04
N ALA A 153 4.93 -12.09 -5.27
CA ALA A 153 6.26 -12.45 -5.76
C ALA A 153 6.49 -11.90 -7.18
N MET A 154 7.68 -11.34 -7.41
CA MET A 154 8.09 -10.74 -8.69
C MET A 154 9.44 -11.30 -9.14
N PRO A 155 9.60 -11.72 -10.42
CA PRO A 155 10.89 -12.17 -10.93
C PRO A 155 11.93 -11.06 -10.86
N VAL A 156 13.15 -11.43 -10.49
CA VAL A 156 14.34 -10.56 -10.52
C VAL A 156 15.27 -10.97 -11.65
N SER A 157 15.53 -12.27 -11.78
CA SER A 157 16.50 -12.77 -12.76
C SER A 157 16.26 -14.23 -13.10
N TRP A 158 16.51 -14.60 -14.36
CA TRP A 158 16.65 -15.98 -14.82
C TRP A 158 18.00 -16.14 -15.52
N SER A 159 18.83 -17.05 -15.02
CA SER A 159 20.17 -17.30 -15.53
C SER A 159 20.27 -18.74 -16.03
N VAL A 160 20.79 -18.87 -17.26
CA VAL A 160 21.17 -20.14 -17.87
C VAL A 160 22.67 -20.38 -17.63
N PRO A 161 23.11 -21.64 -17.64
CA PRO A 161 24.51 -21.97 -17.38
C PRO A 161 25.41 -21.54 -18.54
N THR A 162 26.71 -21.42 -18.25
CA THR A 162 27.71 -21.18 -19.28
C THR A 162 27.79 -22.36 -20.25
N LEU A 163 27.54 -22.11 -21.54
CA LEU A 163 27.67 -23.10 -22.59
C LEU A 163 29.12 -23.13 -23.08
N SER A 164 29.81 -24.25 -22.87
CA SER A 164 31.20 -24.45 -23.28
C SER A 164 31.37 -25.83 -23.87
N SER A 165 32.05 -25.93 -25.02
CA SER A 165 32.38 -27.21 -25.67
C SER A 165 33.43 -28.02 -24.91
N SER A 166 34.13 -27.41 -23.95
CA SER A 166 35.20 -28.03 -23.16
C SER A 166 34.73 -28.61 -21.82
N GLY A 167 33.48 -28.34 -21.40
CA GLY A 167 32.95 -28.75 -20.10
C GLY A 167 31.95 -29.92 -20.18
N GLY A 168 32.04 -30.87 -19.23
CA GLY A 168 31.17 -32.05 -19.13
C GLY A 168 30.06 -31.97 -18.06
N GLY A 169 29.49 -30.80 -17.82
CA GLY A 169 28.51 -30.56 -16.74
C GLY A 169 27.04 -30.64 -17.16
N ILE A 170 26.15 -30.84 -16.18
CA ILE A 170 24.70 -30.68 -16.38
C ILE A 170 24.38 -29.19 -16.43
N ALA A 171 23.57 -28.79 -17.40
CA ALA A 171 23.07 -27.43 -17.51
C ALA A 171 22.12 -27.11 -16.33
N ILE A 172 22.52 -26.22 -15.42
CA ILE A 172 21.70 -25.75 -14.29
C ILE A 172 21.15 -24.35 -14.60
N GLU A 173 19.83 -24.18 -14.54
CA GLU A 173 19.19 -22.86 -14.56
C GLU A 173 18.87 -22.35 -13.15
N LYS A 174 18.92 -21.04 -12.99
CA LYS A 174 18.62 -20.34 -11.74
C LYS A 174 17.55 -19.28 -11.94
N LEU A 175 16.47 -19.35 -11.16
CA LEU A 175 15.38 -18.36 -11.15
C LEU A 175 15.35 -17.67 -9.80
N SER A 176 15.33 -16.33 -9.77
CA SER A 176 15.23 -15.56 -8.53
C SER A 176 14.05 -14.60 -8.56
N PHE A 177 13.42 -14.41 -7.40
CA PHE A 177 12.29 -13.49 -7.22
C PHE A 177 12.32 -12.83 -5.83
N VAL A 178 11.69 -11.66 -5.74
CA VAL A 178 11.42 -10.92 -4.49
C VAL A 178 9.95 -11.06 -4.13
N HIS A 179 9.59 -10.91 -2.86
CA HIS A 179 8.22 -11.05 -2.39
C HIS A 179 7.91 -10.12 -1.20
N ASN A 180 6.63 -9.83 -0.96
CA ASN A 180 6.13 -8.96 0.11
C ASN A 180 5.95 -9.72 1.46
N GLY A 181 6.76 -10.74 1.66
CA GLY A 181 6.73 -11.58 2.87
C GLY A 181 5.82 -12.81 2.82
N PHE A 182 5.99 -13.65 3.84
CA PHE A 182 5.26 -14.90 4.04
C PHE A 182 4.75 -15.13 5.46
N LEU A 183 5.05 -14.21 6.39
CA LEU A 183 4.46 -14.22 7.72
C LEU A 183 3.04 -13.67 7.64
N ASP A 184 2.08 -14.39 8.22
CA ASP A 184 0.68 -13.94 8.31
C ASP A 184 0.54 -12.86 9.38
N THR A 185 0.89 -11.64 9.00
CA THR A 185 0.76 -10.45 9.83
C THR A 185 -0.70 -10.06 10.05
N ALA A 186 -1.62 -10.49 9.20
CA ALA A 186 -3.04 -10.15 9.32
C ALA A 186 -3.71 -10.91 10.47
N ALA A 187 -3.37 -12.20 10.63
CA ALA A 187 -3.85 -13.03 11.74
C ALA A 187 -3.29 -12.58 13.10
N VAL A 188 -2.04 -12.12 13.14
CA VAL A 188 -1.35 -11.76 14.40
C VAL A 188 -1.66 -10.33 14.86
N ALA A 189 -1.92 -9.39 13.95
CA ALA A 189 -2.17 -7.99 14.29
C ALA A 189 -3.61 -7.68 14.72
N GLY A 190 -4.45 -8.70 15.00
CA GLY A 190 -5.86 -8.50 15.38
C GLY A 190 -6.67 -7.77 14.30
N GLY A 191 -6.34 -8.00 13.01
CA GLY A 191 -6.94 -7.27 11.89
C GLY A 191 -6.44 -5.84 11.68
N ARG A 192 -5.42 -5.38 12.43
CA ARG A 192 -4.76 -4.09 12.15
C ARG A 192 -3.97 -4.17 10.84
N PRO A 193 -4.14 -3.19 9.95
CA PRO A 193 -3.88 -3.37 8.53
C PRO A 193 -2.40 -3.41 8.13
N THR A 194 -2.08 -4.31 7.20
CA THR A 194 -0.81 -4.34 6.47
C THR A 194 -0.95 -3.70 5.08
N GLY A 195 -0.17 -2.66 4.80
CA GLY A 195 0.14 -2.11 3.46
C GLY A 195 -1.01 -1.49 2.67
N GLU A 196 -2.05 -2.25 2.35
CA GLU A 196 -3.07 -1.87 1.37
C GLU A 196 -4.10 -0.88 1.93
N ARG A 197 -4.41 -0.97 3.23
CA ARG A 197 -5.27 0.02 3.91
C ARG A 197 -4.49 1.22 4.44
N ALA A 198 -3.16 1.18 4.51
CA ALA A 198 -2.32 2.30 4.95
C ALA A 198 -2.04 3.32 3.83
N ARG A 199 -2.74 3.21 2.70
CA ARG A 199 -2.62 4.12 1.56
C ARG A 199 -3.17 5.50 1.91
N LEU A 200 -2.43 6.53 1.52
CA LEU A 200 -2.92 7.90 1.57
C LEU A 200 -4.02 8.06 0.51
N ARG A 201 -5.18 8.56 0.94
CA ARG A 201 -6.28 8.91 0.06
C ARG A 201 -6.68 10.36 0.31
N ILE A 202 -6.82 11.10 -0.79
CA ILE A 202 -7.30 12.48 -0.81
C ILE A 202 -8.67 12.47 -1.47
N THR A 203 -9.67 12.99 -0.79
CA THR A 203 -11.05 13.07 -1.29
C THR A 203 -11.56 14.49 -1.21
N GLU A 204 -12.46 14.85 -2.11
CA GLU A 204 -13.23 16.08 -1.98
C GLU A 204 -14.32 15.92 -0.92
N ALA A 205 -14.46 16.88 -0.01
CA ALA A 205 -15.38 16.79 1.14
C ALA A 205 -16.85 16.61 0.72
N GLN A 206 -17.22 17.11 -0.46
CA GLN A 206 -18.58 17.04 -1.02
C GLN A 206 -18.79 15.79 -1.88
N ALA A 207 -17.73 15.07 -2.22
CA ALA A 207 -17.76 13.89 -3.07
C ALA A 207 -16.71 12.85 -2.62
N PRO A 208 -16.92 12.19 -1.47
CA PRO A 208 -15.94 11.27 -0.88
C PRO A 208 -15.69 10.01 -1.73
N ALA A 209 -16.60 9.67 -2.64
CA ALA A 209 -16.41 8.59 -3.60
C ALA A 209 -15.32 8.91 -4.64
N THR A 210 -15.14 10.19 -5.00
CA THR A 210 -14.19 10.63 -6.02
C THR A 210 -12.90 11.11 -5.36
N GLY A 211 -12.03 10.15 -5.03
CA GLY A 211 -10.71 10.42 -4.47
C GLY A 211 -9.56 10.07 -5.40
N VAL A 212 -8.36 10.48 -5.00
CA VAL A 212 -7.08 9.97 -5.49
C VAL A 212 -6.47 9.14 -4.37
N THR A 213 -6.18 7.88 -4.66
CA THR A 213 -5.52 6.95 -3.73
C THR A 213 -4.11 6.72 -4.23
N PHE A 214 -3.13 7.01 -3.37
CA PHE A 214 -1.73 6.77 -3.69
C PHE A 214 -1.36 5.32 -3.37
N HIS A 215 -0.55 4.73 -4.24
CA HIS A 215 -0.19 3.33 -4.15
C HIS A 215 0.76 3.04 -2.99
N CYS A 216 1.67 3.98 -2.74
CA CYS A 216 2.59 3.96 -1.60
C CYS A 216 2.39 5.22 -0.78
N SER A 217 2.25 5.04 0.53
CA SER A 217 2.30 6.13 1.48
C SER A 217 3.75 6.55 1.71
N PRO A 218 3.99 7.84 1.94
CA PRO A 218 5.34 8.33 2.09
C PRO A 218 5.94 7.81 3.40
N ALA A 219 7.22 7.46 3.38
CA ALA A 219 7.89 6.97 4.58
C ALA A 219 7.97 8.02 5.69
N LYS A 220 7.92 9.32 5.32
CA LYS A 220 7.93 10.47 6.22
C LYS A 220 7.00 11.54 5.66
N PHE A 221 6.29 12.23 6.54
CA PHE A 221 5.59 13.47 6.20
C PHE A 221 6.00 14.56 7.20
N SER A 222 5.97 15.82 6.78
CA SER A 222 6.32 16.95 7.62
C SER A 222 5.11 17.84 7.83
N LEU A 223 4.76 18.03 9.10
CA LEU A 223 3.78 19.00 9.54
C LEU A 223 4.53 20.26 10.01
N ASN A 224 4.18 21.42 9.48
CA ASN A 224 4.79 22.67 9.88
C ASN A 224 3.72 23.72 10.16
N GLN A 225 3.73 24.28 11.37
CA GLN A 225 2.97 25.46 11.72
C GLN A 225 3.94 26.55 12.18
N SER A 226 4.09 27.59 11.38
CA SER A 226 4.90 28.76 11.74
C SER A 226 3.98 29.90 12.13
N ARG A 227 4.13 30.41 13.35
CA ARG A 227 3.44 31.63 13.80
C ARG A 227 4.29 32.86 13.48
N GLN A 228 3.81 33.74 12.61
CA GLN A 228 4.52 35.01 12.37
C GLN A 228 4.03 36.06 13.37
N VAL A 229 4.86 36.39 14.37
CA VAL A 229 4.61 37.54 15.24
C VAL A 229 4.92 38.81 14.44
N LYS A 230 3.91 39.38 13.78
CA LYS A 230 4.05 40.68 13.11
C LYS A 230 4.18 41.78 14.17
N LEU A 231 5.41 42.23 14.41
CA LEU A 231 5.63 43.55 15.00
C LEU A 231 5.11 44.60 14.00
N LYS A 232 4.41 45.62 14.49
CA LYS A 232 3.87 46.71 13.65
C LYS A 232 5.04 47.44 12.98
N GLU A 233 5.40 47.05 11.75
CA GLU A 233 5.94 47.93 10.71
C GLU A 233 6.26 47.12 9.43
N GLY A 234 5.94 47.69 8.27
CA GLY A 234 6.49 47.26 6.99
C GLY A 234 5.60 46.33 6.15
N LYS A 235 5.01 46.90 5.10
CA LYS A 235 4.18 46.22 4.09
C LYS A 235 4.95 45.09 3.39
N THR A 236 4.34 43.92 3.28
CA THR A 236 4.63 42.96 2.20
C THR A 236 3.39 42.80 1.31
N TYR A 237 3.45 43.38 0.12
CA TYR A 237 2.60 42.99 -1.00
C TYR A 237 3.43 42.09 -1.92
N ARG A 238 2.95 40.88 -2.17
CA ARG A 238 3.23 40.14 -3.40
C ARG A 238 1.92 39.66 -3.98
N ASP A 239 1.81 39.89 -5.29
CA ASP A 239 0.72 39.51 -6.16
C ASP A 239 0.60 37.99 -6.28
N GLY A 240 -0.61 37.52 -6.56
CA GLY A 240 -1.03 36.11 -6.52
C GLY A 240 -2.04 35.88 -5.39
N ALA A 241 -3.26 35.46 -5.75
CA ALA A 241 -4.31 35.15 -4.79
C ALA A 241 -3.78 34.25 -3.67
N LYS A 242 -3.78 34.73 -2.43
CA LYS A 242 -3.31 33.94 -1.29
C LYS A 242 -4.33 32.84 -1.01
N VAL A 243 -3.99 31.62 -1.42
CA VAL A 243 -4.85 30.44 -1.29
C VAL A 243 -5.03 29.97 0.16
N VAL A 244 -4.26 30.53 1.12
CA VAL A 244 -4.58 30.73 2.56
C VAL A 244 -3.35 31.35 3.28
N ASP A 245 -3.61 32.18 4.29
CA ASP A 245 -2.72 33.17 4.95
C ASP A 245 -1.90 32.67 6.16
N ASP A 246 -1.13 33.59 6.76
CA ASP A 246 -0.24 33.44 7.92
C ASP A 246 -0.91 32.68 9.10
N ASP A 247 -0.11 31.87 9.82
CA ASP A 247 -0.46 31.03 11.00
C ASP A 247 -1.21 29.70 10.73
N ALA A 248 -1.58 29.39 9.49
CA ALA A 248 -2.23 28.11 9.15
C ALA A 248 -1.23 26.94 8.98
N LEU A 249 -1.65 25.74 9.42
CA LEU A 249 -0.88 24.50 9.34
C LEU A 249 -0.58 24.12 7.89
N SER A 250 0.70 23.96 7.55
CA SER A 250 1.13 23.44 6.25
C SER A 250 1.57 21.99 6.39
N LEU A 251 1.08 21.15 5.47
CA LEU A 251 1.45 19.75 5.37
C LEU A 251 2.19 19.54 4.04
N LYS A 252 3.44 19.08 4.13
CA LYS A 252 4.25 18.71 2.96
C LYS A 252 4.32 17.19 2.86
N LEU A 253 3.83 16.67 1.73
CA LEU A 253 3.87 15.27 1.38
C LEU A 253 4.80 15.09 0.18
N ASN A 254 5.86 14.32 0.34
CA ASN A 254 6.79 14.01 -0.74
C ASN A 254 6.66 12.53 -1.11
N ASP A 255 7.23 12.15 -2.25
CA ASP A 255 7.38 10.74 -2.64
C ASP A 255 6.07 9.95 -2.74
N LEU A 256 4.96 10.61 -3.08
CA LEU A 256 3.68 9.94 -3.30
C LEU A 256 3.70 9.23 -4.66
N LEU A 257 3.43 7.92 -4.68
CA LEU A 257 3.51 7.14 -5.91
C LEU A 257 2.14 6.90 -6.54
N LEU A 258 2.00 7.27 -7.81
CA LEU A 258 0.95 6.78 -8.70
C LEU A 258 1.56 5.84 -9.73
N GLU A 259 0.87 4.74 -10.00
CA GLU A 259 1.30 3.74 -10.97
C GLU A 259 0.08 3.17 -11.69
N GLY A 260 0.24 2.79 -12.96
CA GLY A 260 -0.86 2.47 -13.86
C GLY A 260 -1.25 3.67 -14.70
N THR A 261 -1.43 3.46 -16.01
CA THR A 261 -1.73 4.55 -16.96
C THR A 261 -3.00 5.32 -16.61
N ASP A 262 -4.06 4.60 -16.25
CA ASP A 262 -5.36 5.20 -15.93
C ASP A 262 -5.31 5.95 -14.59
N ASP A 263 -4.69 5.33 -13.58
CA ASP A 263 -4.57 5.92 -12.24
C ASP A 263 -3.67 7.18 -12.26
N VAL A 264 -2.61 7.18 -13.07
CA VAL A 264 -1.75 8.36 -13.28
C VAL A 264 -2.52 9.46 -14.01
N GLN A 265 -3.21 9.14 -15.10
CA GLN A 265 -3.96 10.11 -15.89
C GLN A 265 -5.12 10.73 -15.09
N ASP A 266 -5.94 9.90 -14.45
CA ASP A 266 -7.08 10.34 -13.64
C ASP A 266 -6.63 11.08 -12.39
N GLY A 267 -5.60 10.56 -11.73
CA GLY A 267 -5.02 11.15 -10.52
C GLY A 267 -4.49 12.56 -10.79
N ILE A 268 -3.70 12.74 -11.86
CA ILE A 268 -3.15 14.05 -12.23
C ILE A 268 -4.26 15.00 -12.68
N THR A 269 -5.24 14.51 -13.45
CA THR A 269 -6.36 15.35 -13.91
C THR A 269 -7.17 15.87 -12.72
N LYS A 270 -7.47 15.03 -11.72
CA LYS A 270 -8.14 15.44 -10.48
C LYS A 270 -7.31 16.42 -9.67
N LEU A 271 -6.03 16.14 -9.51
CA LEU A 271 -5.08 17.00 -8.80
C LEU A 271 -4.99 18.40 -9.42
N LYS A 272 -4.90 18.48 -10.76
CA LYS A 272 -4.93 19.76 -11.50
C LYS A 272 -6.26 20.50 -11.29
N LYS A 273 -7.39 19.80 -11.40
CA LYS A 273 -8.72 20.37 -11.16
C LYS A 273 -8.85 20.96 -9.75
N TRP A 274 -8.27 20.32 -8.73
CA TRP A 274 -8.31 20.81 -7.36
C TRP A 274 -7.38 22.02 -7.09
N LEU A 275 -6.41 22.27 -7.97
CA LEU A 275 -5.55 23.45 -7.91
C LEU A 275 -6.22 24.70 -8.49
N GLU A 276 -7.14 24.51 -9.44
CA GLU A 276 -7.86 25.61 -10.08
C GLU A 276 -8.93 26.21 -9.14
N PRO A 277 -9.16 27.53 -9.20
CA PRO A 277 -10.24 28.15 -8.46
C PRO A 277 -11.58 27.65 -9.00
N LEU A 278 -12.50 27.31 -8.10
CA LEU A 278 -13.87 26.96 -8.45
C LEU A 278 -14.50 28.14 -9.18
N PRO A 279 -15.26 27.91 -10.26
CA PRO A 279 -15.93 28.99 -10.97
C PRO A 279 -16.84 29.72 -10.00
N ASP A 280 -16.65 31.04 -9.89
CA ASP A 280 -17.55 31.90 -9.12
C ASP A 280 -18.97 31.64 -9.63
N GLY A 281 -19.85 31.17 -8.74
CA GLY A 281 -21.26 31.09 -9.03
C GLY A 281 -21.76 32.49 -9.37
N LYS A 282 -21.83 32.82 -10.66
CA LYS A 282 -22.52 34.04 -11.09
C LYS A 282 -23.94 33.96 -10.55
N PRO A 283 -24.45 34.96 -9.83
CA PRO A 283 -25.89 35.12 -9.76
C PRO A 283 -26.38 35.34 -11.19
N VAL A 284 -27.14 34.39 -11.72
CA VAL A 284 -27.94 34.61 -12.93
C VAL A 284 -29.07 35.56 -12.52
N SER A 285 -28.82 36.86 -12.61
CA SER A 285 -29.87 37.87 -12.59
C SER A 285 -29.81 38.63 -13.91
N SER A 286 -30.51 38.07 -14.90
CA SER A 286 -30.77 38.69 -16.19
C SER A 286 -31.98 39.61 -16.07
N VAL A 287 -31.84 40.78 -15.45
CA VAL A 287 -32.71 41.94 -15.73
C VAL A 287 -31.89 43.22 -15.45
N PRO A 288 -31.50 44.01 -16.46
CA PRO A 288 -31.04 45.37 -16.22
C PRO A 288 -32.24 46.23 -15.76
N PRO A 289 -32.14 47.02 -14.67
CA PRO A 289 -33.16 48.03 -14.40
C PRO A 289 -33.17 49.08 -15.51
N PRO A 290 -34.33 49.67 -15.85
CA PRO A 290 -34.42 50.65 -16.91
C PRO A 290 -33.60 51.91 -16.55
N ILE A 291 -32.67 52.24 -17.43
CA ILE A 291 -31.91 53.50 -17.38
C ILE A 291 -32.90 54.63 -17.70
N SER A 292 -33.26 55.45 -16.71
CA SER A 292 -33.89 56.75 -16.98
C SER A 292 -32.83 57.69 -17.56
N LYS A 293 -33.19 58.42 -18.62
CA LYS A 293 -32.26 59.23 -19.42
C LYS A 293 -31.88 60.60 -18.84
N ASP A 294 -32.18 60.88 -17.56
CA ASP A 294 -31.99 62.21 -16.98
C ASP A 294 -31.24 62.20 -15.64
N ALA A 295 -30.03 61.65 -15.60
CA ALA A 295 -29.12 61.85 -14.47
C ALA A 295 -27.70 62.17 -14.95
N LYS A 296 -27.28 63.42 -14.78
CA LYS A 296 -25.88 63.85 -14.91
C LYS A 296 -25.00 63.03 -13.96
N PRO A 297 -23.83 62.53 -14.37
CA PRO A 297 -22.91 61.89 -13.44
C PRO A 297 -22.38 62.94 -12.46
N LEU A 298 -22.68 62.76 -11.17
CA LEU A 298 -22.03 63.51 -10.10
C LEU A 298 -20.56 63.12 -10.05
N SER A 299 -19.69 64.01 -10.51
CA SER A 299 -18.23 63.92 -10.33
C SER A 299 -17.91 64.09 -8.84
N CYS A 300 -17.79 62.99 -8.12
CA CYS A 300 -17.43 63.02 -6.71
C CYS A 300 -15.90 63.12 -6.54
N GLY A 301 -15.39 64.35 -6.50
CA GLY A 301 -14.05 64.67 -5.98
C GLY A 301 -13.98 64.81 -4.45
N GLN A 302 -15.01 64.36 -3.72
CA GLN A 302 -15.16 64.60 -2.27
C GLN A 302 -15.68 63.41 -1.44
N CYS A 303 -15.72 62.20 -2.00
CA CYS A 303 -15.99 60.99 -1.24
C CYS A 303 -14.64 60.34 -0.92
N GLY A 304 -14.11 60.62 0.27
CA GLY A 304 -12.98 59.90 0.87
C GLY A 304 -13.26 58.42 1.18
N GLN A 305 -14.21 57.81 0.47
CA GLN A 305 -14.53 56.40 0.53
C GLN A 305 -13.76 55.73 -0.61
N LYS A 306 -12.63 55.12 -0.26
CA LYS A 306 -12.01 54.12 -1.13
C LYS A 306 -13.10 53.09 -1.47
N PRO A 307 -13.33 52.73 -2.75
CA PRO A 307 -14.21 51.61 -3.05
C PRO A 307 -13.71 50.40 -2.26
N PRO A 308 -14.60 49.60 -1.63
CA PRO A 308 -14.16 48.39 -0.95
C PRO A 308 -13.44 47.52 -1.97
N SER A 309 -12.12 47.42 -1.86
CA SER A 309 -11.32 46.50 -2.65
C SER A 309 -11.47 45.09 -2.06
N THR A 310 -12.70 44.62 -1.93
CA THR A 310 -12.95 43.19 -1.74
C THR A 310 -12.76 42.55 -3.10
N ARG A 311 -11.49 42.28 -3.45
CA ARG A 311 -11.16 41.27 -4.46
C ARG A 311 -11.91 40.00 -4.03
N PRO A 312 -12.70 39.35 -4.89
CA PRO A 312 -13.34 38.10 -4.53
C PRO A 312 -12.24 37.12 -4.13
N GLU A 313 -12.32 36.58 -2.92
CA GLU A 313 -11.46 35.48 -2.48
C GLU A 313 -11.78 34.28 -3.37
N ALA A 314 -10.80 33.86 -4.18
CA ALA A 314 -10.94 32.68 -5.01
C ALA A 314 -11.27 31.47 -4.12
N ARG A 315 -12.36 30.78 -4.45
CA ARG A 315 -12.79 29.58 -3.73
C ARG A 315 -12.07 28.36 -4.30
N TYR A 316 -11.59 27.47 -3.44
CA TYR A 316 -10.92 26.24 -3.83
C TYR A 316 -11.66 25.02 -3.28
N ALA A 317 -11.41 23.85 -3.86
CA ALA A 317 -11.98 22.60 -3.39
C ALA A 317 -11.52 22.30 -1.95
N ASN A 318 -12.48 21.91 -1.09
CA ASN A 318 -12.16 21.45 0.26
C ASN A 318 -11.80 19.97 0.19
N LEU A 319 -10.58 19.63 0.59
CA LEU A 319 -10.07 18.27 0.55
C LEU A 319 -9.96 17.68 1.96
N THR A 320 -10.20 16.38 2.07
CA THR A 320 -9.99 15.59 3.27
C THR A 320 -8.91 14.55 2.99
N LEU A 321 -8.00 14.41 3.95
CA LEU A 321 -6.92 13.44 3.89
C LEU A 321 -7.26 12.26 4.80
N SER A 322 -7.01 11.05 4.31
CA SER A 322 -7.13 9.84 5.11
C SER A 322 -5.89 8.97 4.90
N LEU A 323 -5.33 8.46 5.99
CA LEU A 323 -4.20 7.54 5.99
C LEU A 323 -4.61 6.34 6.83
N GLY A 324 -4.79 5.17 6.25
CA GLY A 324 -5.32 4.06 7.04
C GLY A 324 -6.85 3.98 7.02
N ALA A 325 -7.36 3.10 7.88
CA ALA A 325 -8.79 3.01 8.18
C ALA A 325 -9.26 4.07 9.20
N ASP A 326 -8.34 4.81 9.83
CA ASP A 326 -8.62 5.73 10.93
C ASP A 326 -8.05 7.13 10.62
N VAL A 327 -8.90 8.16 10.69
CA VAL A 327 -8.68 9.49 10.09
C VAL A 327 -8.29 10.55 11.14
N ALA A 328 -8.06 10.14 12.40
CA ALA A 328 -8.08 11.06 13.54
C ALA A 328 -6.94 12.11 13.62
N TYR A 329 -5.83 11.94 12.89
CA TYR A 329 -4.62 12.76 13.08
C TYR A 329 -4.32 13.76 11.95
N LEU A 330 -5.12 13.75 10.87
CA LEU A 330 -4.93 14.67 9.75
C LEU A 330 -5.96 15.81 9.81
N PRO A 331 -5.59 17.03 9.39
CA PRO A 331 -6.52 18.16 9.38
C PRO A 331 -7.77 17.84 8.54
N SER A 332 -8.94 18.16 9.09
CA SER A 332 -10.24 17.77 8.54
C SER A 332 -10.60 18.47 7.23
N ALA A 333 -10.03 19.65 6.99
CA ALA A 333 -10.24 20.44 5.77
C ALA A 333 -8.94 21.12 5.33
N VAL A 334 -8.39 20.66 4.20
CA VAL A 334 -7.19 21.25 3.59
C VAL A 334 -7.48 21.76 2.19
N VAL A 335 -6.66 22.70 1.75
CA VAL A 335 -6.62 23.23 0.38
C VAL A 335 -5.28 22.87 -0.24
N LEU A 336 -5.28 22.51 -1.52
CA LEU A 336 -4.08 22.19 -2.28
C LEU A 336 -3.41 23.48 -2.77
N LYS A 337 -2.13 23.66 -2.42
CA LYS A 337 -1.35 24.86 -2.80
C LYS A 337 -0.42 24.63 -3.97
N SER A 338 0.25 23.49 -4.01
CA SER A 338 1.16 23.17 -5.11
C SER A 338 1.24 21.67 -5.32
N ILE A 339 1.56 21.31 -6.55
CA ILE A 339 1.72 19.95 -7.02
C ILE A 339 3.01 19.92 -7.82
N ASP A 340 3.89 18.99 -7.46
CA ASP A 340 5.08 18.63 -8.23
C ASP A 340 4.85 17.22 -8.77
N VAL A 341 4.97 17.02 -10.09
CA VAL A 341 4.71 15.74 -10.74
C VAL A 341 5.94 15.33 -11.54
N ASN A 342 6.59 14.26 -11.11
CA ASN A 342 7.75 13.68 -11.77
C ASN A 342 7.37 12.35 -12.42
N PHE A 343 7.23 12.33 -13.75
CA PHE A 343 7.00 11.10 -14.49
C PHE A 343 8.27 10.25 -14.51
N THR A 344 8.18 9.02 -14.01
CA THR A 344 9.35 8.12 -13.88
C THR A 344 9.28 6.92 -14.81
N ARG A 345 8.13 6.72 -15.49
CA ARG A 345 7.95 5.61 -16.44
C ARG A 345 6.89 5.93 -17.50
N PHE A 346 7.12 5.41 -18.70
CA PHE A 346 6.21 5.50 -19.85
C PHE A 346 5.99 4.12 -20.48
N THR A 347 4.83 3.93 -21.12
CA THR A 347 4.53 2.76 -21.96
C THR A 347 5.20 2.89 -23.32
N ALA A 348 5.16 1.82 -24.13
CA ALA A 348 5.65 1.85 -25.51
C ALA A 348 4.96 2.92 -26.37
N ASP A 349 3.68 3.22 -26.10
CA ASP A 349 2.91 4.28 -26.77
C ASP A 349 3.23 5.70 -26.26
N GLY A 350 4.20 5.84 -25.35
CA GLY A 350 4.58 7.12 -24.75
C GLY A 350 3.63 7.65 -23.67
N LYS A 351 2.68 6.83 -23.19
CA LYS A 351 1.77 7.23 -22.10
C LYS A 351 2.47 7.09 -20.75
N PRO A 352 2.33 8.05 -19.81
CA PRO A 352 2.93 7.92 -18.49
C PRO A 352 2.27 6.79 -17.70
N SER A 353 3.07 5.86 -17.18
CA SER A 353 2.60 4.71 -16.38
C SER A 353 3.04 4.77 -14.92
N ARG A 354 3.94 5.70 -14.56
CA ARG A 354 4.34 5.95 -13.17
C ARG A 354 4.70 7.41 -12.95
N ALA A 355 4.23 7.98 -11.85
CA ALA A 355 4.54 9.34 -11.43
C ALA A 355 4.83 9.39 -9.92
N VAL A 356 5.86 10.16 -9.55
CA VAL A 356 6.17 10.53 -8.16
C VAL A 356 5.67 11.95 -7.95
N ILE A 357 4.86 12.14 -6.91
CA ILE A 357 4.12 13.37 -6.67
C ILE A 357 4.53 13.99 -5.33
N GLY A 358 4.83 15.29 -5.37
CA GLY A 358 4.97 16.14 -4.20
C GLY A 358 3.73 17.03 -4.04
N LEU A 359 3.16 17.08 -2.85
CA LEU A 359 2.01 17.93 -2.54
C LEU A 359 2.35 18.87 -1.38
N VAL A 360 1.92 20.13 -1.52
CA VAL A 360 1.85 21.08 -0.41
C VAL A 360 0.40 21.41 -0.16
N LEU A 361 -0.07 21.06 1.03
CA LEU A 361 -1.43 21.27 1.49
C LEU A 361 -1.41 22.29 2.64
N GLN A 362 -2.51 23.01 2.80
CA GLN A 362 -2.68 23.92 3.94
C GLN A 362 -4.05 23.74 4.56
N GLU A 363 -4.10 23.74 5.88
CA GLU A 363 -5.36 23.75 6.63
C GLU A 363 -6.13 25.04 6.37
N LYS A 364 -7.45 24.93 6.20
CA LYS A 364 -8.32 26.08 6.02
C LYS A 364 -8.57 26.77 7.38
N PRO A 365 -8.27 28.07 7.53
CA PRO A 365 -8.55 28.80 8.77
C PRO A 365 -10.06 28.92 8.94
N GLY A 366 -10.59 28.37 10.04
CA GLY A 366 -12.01 28.49 10.41
C GLY A 366 -12.69 27.18 10.83
N THR A 367 -12.13 26.02 10.50
CA THR A 367 -12.54 24.76 11.10
C THR A 367 -11.79 24.58 12.41
N LYS A 368 -12.32 25.14 13.51
CA LYS A 368 -11.88 24.77 14.86
C LYS A 368 -12.16 23.27 15.05
N GLY A 369 -11.16 22.43 14.84
CA GLY A 369 -11.15 21.07 15.36
C GLY A 369 -11.29 21.15 16.87
N ARG A 370 -12.44 20.69 17.39
CA ARG A 370 -12.56 20.35 18.80
C ARG A 370 -11.68 19.10 19.01
N PRO A 371 -10.80 19.08 20.03
CA PRO A 371 -9.96 17.93 20.32
C PRO A 371 -10.78 16.67 20.61
#